data_AF-A0A0B2WXX9-F1
#
_entry.id   AF-A0A0B2WXX9-F1
#
_cell.length_a   1.000
_cell.length_b   1.000
_cell.length_c   1.000
_cell.angle_alpha   90.00
_cell.angle_beta   90.00
_cell.angle_gamma   90.00
#
_symmetry.space_group_name_H-M   'P 1'
#
loop_
_entity.id
_entity.type
_entity.pdbx_description
1 polymer ?
#
loop_
_entity_poly.entity_id
_entity_poly.type
_entity_poly.pdbx_seq_one_letter_code
_entity_poly.pdbx_strand_id
1 'polypeptide(L)'
;MSLWILGYLLWQRFFAVWESRHLPAYLGPTLNALIGLALTSLTCLFTSLALALMIVTTVKSWLFNCTMIEGWQLERHDAVMQRGGQDRWDISGSDGKKIRVERVEFPYDLGFFANMSQAMGSSNFLLWFFPFSGSPKVGKDGTGCGWSWEENGFNRNEGLWPPPDPEKIRRENREWPAGRRDLEAELRNAGTTSPEEQKRAFQERQSQDLQRRNHLLAELEEVDDYDLLSGDSDCNGYGPYREVYWRNADDETLHDYGVDEDAEFCAAQATKEGDDSLAELLRRRNNLRTECAD
;
A
#
# COMPACT_ATOMS: atom_id res chain seq x y z
N MET A 1 26.04 -11.10 -21.72
CA MET A 1 26.74 -11.32 -23.01
C MET A 1 25.79 -11.69 -24.15
N SER A 2 24.90 -12.68 -24.01
CA SER A 2 23.99 -13.11 -25.10
C SER A 2 23.09 -11.98 -25.64
N LEU A 3 22.47 -11.18 -24.76
CA LEU A 3 21.62 -10.06 -25.16
C LEU A 3 22.38 -8.94 -25.88
N TRP A 4 23.63 -8.69 -25.49
CA TRP A 4 24.50 -7.72 -26.15
C TRP A 4 24.89 -8.16 -27.56
N ILE A 5 25.19 -9.46 -27.73
CA ILE A 5 25.47 -10.04 -29.05
C ILE A 5 24.21 -10.00 -29.92
N LEU A 6 23.05 -10.32 -29.35
CA LEU A 6 21.76 -10.24 -30.05
C LEU A 6 21.43 -8.80 -30.46
N GLY A 7 21.64 -7.82 -29.58
CA GLY A 7 21.50 -6.40 -29.90
C GLY A 7 22.43 -5.95 -31.01
N TYR A 8 23.70 -6.39 -31.01
CA TYR A 8 24.64 -6.13 -32.09
C TYR A 8 24.18 -6.71 -33.43
N LEU A 9 23.73 -7.97 -33.46
CA LEU A 9 23.21 -8.62 -34.66
C LEU A 9 21.94 -7.92 -35.18
N LEU A 10 21.03 -7.51 -34.29
CA LEU A 10 19.85 -6.74 -34.64
C LEU A 10 20.22 -5.37 -35.23
N TRP A 11 21.19 -4.68 -34.62
CA TRP A 11 21.68 -3.40 -35.14
C TRP A 11 22.24 -3.53 -36.56
N GLN A 12 23.03 -4.57 -36.83
CA GLN A 12 23.52 -4.85 -38.19
C GLN A 12 22.37 -5.06 -39.19
N ARG A 13 21.30 -5.74 -38.78
CA ARG A 13 20.12 -5.98 -39.63
C ARG A 13 19.33 -4.68 -39.88
N PHE A 14 19.13 -3.85 -38.87
CA PHE A 14 18.52 -2.53 -39.04
C PHE A 14 19.36 -1.64 -39.94
N PHE A 15 20.68 -1.65 -39.78
CA PHE A 15 21.59 -0.87 -40.62
C PHE A 15 21.49 -1.28 -42.11
N ALA A 16 21.46 -2.58 -42.39
CA ALA A 16 21.28 -3.09 -43.76
C ALA A 16 19.90 -2.73 -44.37
N VAL A 17 18.83 -2.75 -43.56
CA VAL A 17 17.49 -2.28 -43.99
C VAL A 17 17.51 -0.76 -44.23
N TRP A 18 18.22 -0.01 -43.38
CA TRP A 18 18.33 1.44 -43.50
C TRP A 18 19.07 1.87 -44.76
N GLU A 19 20.15 1.17 -45.12
CA GLU A 19 20.92 1.40 -46.34
C GLU A 19 20.07 1.14 -47.60
N SER A 20 19.20 0.15 -47.55
CA SER A 20 18.33 -0.25 -48.68
C SER A 20 17.03 0.58 -48.82
N ARG A 21 16.83 1.64 -48.01
CA ARG A 21 15.59 2.43 -47.98
C ARG A 21 15.17 3.09 -49.30
N HIS A 22 16.13 3.33 -50.19
CA HIS A 22 15.90 3.97 -51.50
C HIS A 22 15.65 2.97 -52.63
N LEU A 23 15.73 1.67 -52.34
CA LEU A 23 15.49 0.63 -53.33
C LEU A 23 13.98 0.43 -53.56
N PRO A 24 13.59 0.00 -54.77
CA PRO A 24 12.19 -0.34 -55.07
C PRO A 24 11.67 -1.44 -54.15
N ALA A 25 10.40 -1.34 -53.74
CA ALA A 25 9.78 -2.21 -52.73
C ALA A 25 9.85 -3.72 -53.04
N TYR A 26 9.99 -4.12 -54.30
CA TYR A 26 10.09 -5.53 -54.71
C TYR A 26 11.46 -6.17 -54.45
N LEU A 27 12.51 -5.38 -54.19
CA LEU A 27 13.84 -5.85 -53.79
C LEU A 27 14.03 -5.85 -52.26
N GLY A 28 13.01 -5.41 -51.51
CA GLY A 28 13.03 -5.31 -50.06
C GLY A 28 12.80 -6.63 -49.33
N PRO A 29 13.14 -6.70 -48.04
CA PRO A 29 12.84 -7.84 -47.18
C PRO A 29 11.32 -8.09 -47.06
N THR A 30 10.95 -9.35 -46.82
CA THR A 30 9.54 -9.73 -46.68
C THR A 30 8.87 -9.06 -45.48
N LEU A 31 7.56 -8.81 -45.58
CA LEU A 31 6.76 -8.19 -44.51
C LEU A 31 6.89 -8.96 -43.19
N ASN A 32 6.81 -10.29 -43.25
CA ASN A 32 6.99 -11.15 -42.07
C ASN A 32 8.37 -11.00 -41.43
N ALA A 33 9.44 -10.82 -42.23
CA ALA A 33 10.78 -10.59 -41.70
C ALA A 33 10.88 -9.22 -41.00
N LEU A 34 10.23 -8.18 -41.53
CA LEU A 34 10.16 -6.87 -40.89
C LEU A 34 9.38 -6.92 -39.57
N ILE A 35 8.24 -7.62 -39.52
CA ILE A 35 7.48 -7.83 -38.27
C ILE A 35 8.34 -8.57 -37.25
N GLY A 36 8.97 -9.68 -37.64
CA GLY A 36 9.83 -10.47 -36.74
C GLY A 36 11.00 -9.65 -36.21
N LEU A 37 11.65 -8.86 -37.06
CA LEU A 37 12.74 -7.96 -36.68
C LEU A 37 12.26 -6.88 -35.70
N ALA A 38 11.10 -6.27 -35.96
CA ALA A 38 10.51 -5.28 -35.06
C ALA A 38 10.19 -5.89 -33.68
N LEU A 39 9.48 -7.02 -33.63
CA LEU A 39 9.09 -7.68 -32.37
C LEU A 39 10.32 -8.16 -31.56
N THR A 40 11.30 -8.77 -32.22
CA THR A 40 12.54 -9.21 -31.55
C THR A 40 13.37 -8.04 -31.06
N SER A 41 13.40 -6.93 -31.78
CA SER A 41 14.07 -5.70 -31.33
C SER A 41 13.41 -5.06 -30.12
N LEU A 42 12.08 -5.00 -30.12
CA LEU A 42 11.31 -4.42 -29.03
C LEU A 42 11.45 -5.26 -27.76
N THR A 43 11.35 -6.59 -27.88
CA THR A 43 11.58 -7.50 -26.75
C THR A 43 13.01 -7.44 -26.23
N CYS A 44 14.02 -7.40 -27.12
CA CYS A 44 15.43 -7.20 -26.72
C CYS A 44 15.63 -5.85 -26.00
N LEU A 45 15.00 -4.78 -26.47
CA LEU A 45 15.09 -3.45 -25.85
C LEU A 45 14.50 -3.50 -24.44
N PHE A 46 13.25 -3.94 -24.28
CA PHE A 46 12.61 -3.96 -22.96
C PHE A 46 13.33 -4.89 -21.97
N THR A 47 13.77 -6.06 -22.41
CA THR A 47 14.53 -6.99 -21.56
C THR A 47 15.89 -6.41 -21.15
N SER A 48 16.62 -5.80 -22.08
CA SER A 48 17.90 -5.15 -21.76
C SER A 48 17.73 -3.94 -20.84
N LEU A 49 16.68 -3.14 -21.02
CA LEU A 49 16.35 -2.02 -20.14
C LEU A 49 15.99 -2.51 -18.74
N ALA A 50 15.11 -3.50 -18.62
CA ALA A 50 14.73 -4.06 -17.32
C ALA A 50 15.94 -4.63 -16.57
N LEU A 51 16.82 -5.38 -17.26
CA LEU A 51 18.05 -5.88 -16.67
C LEU A 51 19.03 -4.76 -16.31
N ALA A 52 19.13 -3.71 -17.13
CA ALA A 52 19.98 -2.56 -16.81
C ALA A 52 19.50 -1.84 -15.56
N LEU A 53 18.19 -1.59 -15.43
CA LEU A 53 17.60 -1.00 -14.22
C LEU A 53 17.87 -1.88 -13.00
N MET A 54 17.66 -3.20 -13.11
CA MET A 54 17.93 -4.14 -12.03
C MET A 54 19.41 -4.16 -11.62
N ILE A 55 20.33 -4.08 -12.59
CA ILE A 55 21.76 -4.00 -12.30
C ILE A 55 22.08 -2.70 -11.57
N VAL A 56 21.57 -1.55 -12.04
CA VAL A 56 21.82 -0.25 -11.41
C VAL A 56 21.29 -0.22 -9.98
N THR A 57 20.07 -0.71 -9.74
CA THR A 57 19.50 -0.76 -8.39
C THR A 57 20.25 -1.72 -7.49
N THR A 58 20.66 -2.89 -8.00
CA THR A 58 21.44 -3.88 -7.24
C THR A 58 22.83 -3.35 -6.89
N VAL A 59 23.52 -2.71 -7.85
CA VAL A 59 24.82 -2.07 -7.61
C VAL A 59 24.66 -0.96 -6.58
N LYS A 60 23.64 -0.09 -6.69
CA LYS A 60 23.36 0.93 -5.68
C LYS A 60 23.21 0.30 -4.28
N SER A 61 22.46 -0.79 -4.15
CA SER A 61 22.33 -1.50 -2.87
C SER A 61 23.66 -2.04 -2.34
N TRP A 62 24.52 -2.59 -3.19
CA TRP A 62 25.85 -3.07 -2.78
C TRP A 62 26.79 -1.93 -2.36
N LEU A 63 26.75 -0.81 -3.08
CA LEU A 63 27.61 0.35 -2.81
C LEU A 63 27.38 0.93 -1.42
N PHE A 64 26.11 1.04 -1.02
CA PHE A 64 25.72 1.64 0.25
C PHE A 64 25.41 0.61 1.34
N ASN A 65 25.66 -0.69 1.07
CA ASN A 65 25.29 -1.80 1.94
C ASN A 65 23.85 -1.69 2.45
N CYS A 66 22.96 -1.20 1.58
CA CYS A 66 21.60 -0.84 1.94
C CYS A 66 20.64 -1.76 1.21
N THR A 67 19.88 -2.52 1.98
CA THR A 67 18.81 -3.36 1.43
C THR A 67 17.70 -2.49 0.87
N MET A 68 16.88 -3.06 -0.02
CA MET A 68 15.74 -2.33 -0.57
C MET A 68 14.81 -1.81 0.53
N ILE A 69 14.54 -2.62 1.56
CA ILE A 69 13.69 -2.25 2.71
C ILE A 69 14.29 -1.08 3.48
N GLU A 70 15.60 -1.10 3.74
CA GLU A 70 16.29 0.00 4.42
C GLU A 70 16.31 1.29 3.57
N GLY A 71 16.40 1.16 2.25
CA GLY A 71 16.28 2.30 1.33
C GLY A 71 14.91 2.99 1.43
N TRP A 72 13.83 2.21 1.47
CA TRP A 72 12.48 2.75 1.71
C TRP A 72 12.36 3.42 3.09
N GLN A 73 13.01 2.87 4.12
CA GLN A 73 13.02 3.48 5.45
C GLN A 73 13.80 4.79 5.49
N LEU A 74 14.91 4.86 4.76
CA LEU A 74 15.70 6.09 4.62
C LEU A 74 14.87 7.18 3.93
N GLU A 75 14.22 6.85 2.81
CA GLU A 75 13.36 7.79 2.08
C GLU A 75 12.16 8.24 2.93
N ARG A 76 11.54 7.33 3.69
CA ARG A 76 10.46 7.66 4.63
C ARG A 76 10.95 8.59 5.73
N HIS A 77 12.10 8.31 6.34
CA HIS A 77 12.67 9.13 7.40
C HIS A 77 13.04 10.52 6.88
N ASP A 78 13.62 10.63 5.69
CA ASP A 78 13.94 11.92 5.07
C ASP A 78 12.67 12.69 4.70
N ALA A 79 11.63 12.02 4.17
CA ALA A 79 10.33 12.65 3.90
C ALA A 79 9.62 13.12 5.18
N VAL A 80 9.72 12.35 6.27
CA VAL A 80 9.25 12.75 7.59
C VAL A 80 9.99 14.01 8.04
N MET A 81 11.32 14.03 7.93
CA MET A 81 12.19 15.17 8.25
C MET A 81 11.84 16.44 7.45
N GLN A 82 11.54 16.29 6.16
CA GLN A 82 11.12 17.43 5.33
C GLN A 82 9.73 17.97 5.71
N ARG A 83 8.83 17.12 6.21
CA ARG A 83 7.44 17.49 6.55
C ARG A 83 7.29 18.13 7.94
N GLY A 84 8.17 17.82 8.88
CA GLY A 84 8.10 18.39 10.22
C GLY A 84 8.80 19.75 10.29
N GLY A 85 8.02 20.82 10.36
CA GLY A 85 8.48 22.09 10.90
C GLY A 85 8.82 21.98 12.39
N GLN A 86 9.57 22.96 12.89
CA GLN A 86 10.24 23.03 14.20
C GLN A 86 9.40 22.61 15.42
N ASP A 87 8.07 22.75 15.36
CA ASP A 87 7.14 22.42 16.46
C ASP A 87 6.54 20.99 16.41
N ARG A 88 6.75 20.22 15.32
CA ARG A 88 6.13 18.88 15.15
C ARG A 88 6.91 17.74 15.83
N TRP A 89 8.10 18.04 16.37
CA TRP A 89 9.13 17.05 16.71
C TRP A 89 9.21 16.63 18.17
N ASP A 90 8.50 17.30 19.07
CA ASP A 90 8.39 16.90 20.47
C ASP A 90 7.18 15.96 20.63
N ILE A 91 7.37 14.68 20.34
CA ILE A 91 6.31 13.68 20.52
C ILE A 91 6.50 13.07 21.90
N SER A 92 5.56 13.34 22.82
CA SER A 92 5.51 12.63 24.09
C SER A 92 5.13 11.18 23.81
N GLY A 93 6.01 10.21 24.05
CA GLY A 93 5.63 8.79 24.00
C GLY A 93 4.61 8.43 25.07
N SER A 94 4.08 7.22 25.04
CA SER A 94 3.10 6.69 26.00
C SER A 94 3.58 6.78 27.45
N ASP A 95 4.91 6.70 27.63
CA ASP A 95 5.60 6.81 28.93
C ASP A 95 5.82 8.28 29.38
N GLY A 96 5.29 9.27 28.66
CA GLY A 96 5.47 10.70 28.96
C GLY A 96 6.85 11.27 28.60
N LYS A 97 7.77 10.45 28.07
CA LYS A 97 9.09 10.89 27.60
C LYS A 97 8.96 11.56 26.24
N LYS A 98 9.47 12.78 26.11
CA LYS A 98 9.56 13.47 24.82
C LYS A 98 10.62 12.79 23.95
N ILE A 99 10.19 12.16 22.86
CA ILE A 99 11.06 11.62 21.83
C ILE A 99 11.27 12.73 20.81
N ARG A 100 12.50 13.25 20.75
CA ARG A 100 12.91 14.17 19.69
C ARG A 100 13.28 13.33 18.48
N VAL A 101 12.59 13.55 17.37
CA VAL A 101 12.98 12.89 16.12
C VAL A 101 14.24 13.58 15.60
N GLU A 102 15.37 12.88 15.65
CA GLU A 102 16.66 13.37 15.16
C GLU A 102 16.93 12.77 13.77
N ARG A 103 17.73 13.49 12.97
CA ARG A 103 18.19 12.97 11.69
C ARG A 103 19.21 11.86 11.95
N VAL A 104 18.81 10.62 11.70
CA VAL A 104 19.65 9.42 11.83
C VAL A 104 20.25 9.12 10.45
N GLU A 105 21.56 8.96 10.37
CA GLU A 105 22.25 8.53 9.16
C GLU A 105 22.28 7.01 9.09
N PHE A 106 22.42 6.46 7.87
CA PHE A 106 22.42 5.01 7.68
C PHE A 106 23.67 4.37 8.33
N PRO A 107 23.51 3.45 9.30
CA PRO A 107 24.64 3.00 10.12
C PRO A 107 25.54 1.97 9.43
N TYR A 108 25.03 1.21 8.46
CA TYR A 108 25.76 0.06 7.89
C TYR A 108 26.60 0.38 6.65
N ASP A 109 26.72 1.66 6.29
CA ASP A 109 27.63 2.09 5.22
C ASP A 109 29.05 2.22 5.79
N LEU A 110 29.90 1.20 5.59
CA LEU A 110 31.29 1.16 6.05
C LEU A 110 32.28 1.65 4.96
N GLY A 111 31.75 2.20 3.86
CA GLY A 111 32.50 2.61 2.68
C GLY A 111 32.59 1.52 1.60
N PHE A 112 32.83 1.96 0.36
CA PHE A 112 32.73 1.16 -0.87
C PHE A 112 33.39 -0.23 -0.77
N PHE A 113 34.64 -0.31 -0.32
CA PHE A 113 35.38 -1.58 -0.33
C PHE A 113 34.93 -2.52 0.79
N ALA A 114 34.65 -1.99 1.99
CA ALA A 114 34.15 -2.78 3.11
C ALA A 114 32.76 -3.35 2.78
N ASN A 115 31.85 -2.51 2.29
CA ASN A 115 30.50 -2.89 1.85
C ASN A 115 30.56 -3.99 0.78
N MET A 116 31.39 -3.81 -0.24
CA MET A 116 31.55 -4.82 -1.30
C MET A 116 32.16 -6.12 -0.79
N SER A 117 33.16 -6.05 0.10
CA SER A 117 33.79 -7.23 0.68
C SER A 117 32.82 -8.04 1.56
N GLN A 118 31.90 -7.34 2.23
CA GLN A 118 30.86 -7.94 3.04
C GLN A 118 29.75 -8.56 2.19
N ALA A 119 29.32 -7.88 1.13
CA ALA A 119 28.36 -8.40 0.15
C ALA A 119 28.89 -9.65 -0.56
N MET A 120 30.16 -9.64 -0.96
CA MET A 120 30.81 -10.73 -1.69
C MET A 120 31.43 -11.82 -0.77
N GLY A 121 31.45 -11.60 0.54
CA GLY A 121 32.01 -12.53 1.53
C GLY A 121 33.54 -12.70 1.47
N SER A 122 34.26 -11.88 0.69
CA SER A 122 35.72 -11.91 0.63
C SER A 122 36.28 -10.54 0.22
N SER A 123 37.50 -10.23 0.66
CA SER A 123 38.25 -9.02 0.26
C SER A 123 38.94 -9.14 -1.11
N ASN A 124 38.88 -10.32 -1.74
CA ASN A 124 39.55 -10.59 -3.01
C ASN A 124 38.66 -10.16 -4.19
N PHE A 125 38.96 -8.99 -4.77
CA PHE A 125 38.23 -8.45 -5.92
C PHE A 125 38.08 -9.43 -7.10
N LEU A 126 39.09 -10.26 -7.36
CA LEU A 126 39.06 -11.24 -8.45
C LEU A 126 38.02 -12.36 -8.20
N LEU A 127 37.78 -12.72 -6.94
CA LEU A 127 36.79 -13.75 -6.60
C LEU A 127 35.36 -13.25 -6.76
N TRP A 128 35.12 -11.94 -6.75
CA TRP A 128 33.78 -11.36 -6.90
C TRP A 128 33.13 -11.65 -8.26
N PHE A 129 33.95 -11.86 -9.30
CA PHE A 129 33.47 -12.22 -10.64
C PHE A 129 33.22 -13.71 -10.81
N PHE A 130 33.58 -14.52 -9.82
CA PHE A 130 33.47 -15.97 -9.92
C PHE A 130 32.14 -16.44 -9.32
N PRO A 131 31.22 -17.02 -10.10
CA PRO A 131 29.90 -17.40 -9.61
C PRO A 131 29.92 -18.52 -8.55
N PHE A 132 31.05 -19.21 -8.39
CA PHE A 132 31.25 -20.23 -7.37
C PHE A 132 32.08 -19.74 -6.17
N SER A 133 32.36 -18.44 -6.07
CA SER A 133 32.95 -17.89 -4.84
C SER A 133 31.97 -18.06 -3.68
N GLY A 134 32.50 -18.34 -2.48
CA GLY A 134 31.66 -18.52 -1.30
C GLY A 134 30.89 -17.24 -0.96
N SER A 135 29.60 -17.40 -0.62
CA SER A 135 28.79 -16.34 -0.03
C SER A 135 29.23 -16.05 1.41
N PRO A 136 28.91 -14.86 1.97
CA PRO A 136 29.10 -14.59 3.39
C PRO A 136 28.41 -15.67 4.22
N LYS A 137 29.18 -16.30 5.12
CA LYS A 137 28.68 -17.37 5.98
C LYS A 137 28.01 -16.75 7.21
N VAL A 138 26.81 -17.18 7.51
CA VAL A 138 26.09 -16.75 8.71
C VAL A 138 26.83 -17.27 9.95
N GLY A 139 27.07 -16.37 10.91
CA GLY A 139 27.69 -16.72 12.19
C GLY A 139 26.84 -17.75 12.94
N LYS A 140 27.45 -18.87 13.36
CA LYS A 140 26.76 -19.92 14.11
C LYS A 140 26.60 -19.59 15.59
N ASP A 141 27.43 -18.69 16.11
CA ASP A 141 27.56 -18.40 17.54
C ASP A 141 26.85 -17.10 17.95
N GLY A 142 25.80 -16.70 17.20
CA GLY A 142 25.03 -15.48 17.47
C GLY A 142 25.81 -14.17 17.30
N THR A 143 27.03 -14.25 16.76
CA THR A 143 27.93 -13.12 16.49
C THR A 143 28.46 -13.25 15.06
N GLY A 144 28.62 -12.12 14.37
CA GLY A 144 29.06 -12.06 12.97
C GLY A 144 27.93 -11.87 11.96
N CYS A 145 28.25 -12.06 10.67
CA CYS A 145 27.35 -11.79 9.55
C CYS A 145 25.97 -12.42 9.75
N GLY A 146 24.92 -11.61 9.66
CA GLY A 146 23.52 -12.01 9.86
C GLY A 146 22.96 -11.75 11.28
N TRP A 147 23.81 -11.53 12.29
CA TRP A 147 23.38 -11.23 13.66
C TRP A 147 23.81 -9.85 14.14
N SER A 148 25.08 -9.51 13.91
CA SER A 148 25.67 -8.24 14.29
C SER A 148 26.35 -7.63 13.07
N TRP A 149 26.00 -6.41 12.75
CA TRP A 149 26.62 -5.64 11.68
C TRP A 149 27.47 -4.54 12.30
N GLU A 150 28.64 -4.29 11.71
CA GLU A 150 29.48 -3.18 12.13
C GLU A 150 28.78 -1.87 11.77
N GLU A 151 28.72 -0.94 12.71
CA GLU A 151 28.17 0.39 12.49
C GLU A 151 29.31 1.39 12.21
N ASN A 152 29.05 2.34 11.32
CA ASN A 152 29.99 3.40 10.94
C ASN A 152 30.34 4.35 12.11
N GLY A 153 29.45 4.48 13.10
CA GLY A 153 29.66 5.36 14.24
C GLY A 153 29.38 6.85 13.94
N PHE A 154 28.76 7.18 12.81
CA PHE A 154 28.28 8.54 12.51
C PHE A 154 27.10 8.97 13.40
N ASN A 155 26.32 8.00 13.87
CA ASN A 155 25.22 8.27 14.76
C ASN A 155 25.70 8.49 16.19
N ARG A 156 24.97 9.33 16.94
CA ARG A 156 25.31 9.69 18.33
C ARG A 156 25.39 8.49 19.28
N ASN A 157 24.50 7.51 19.08
CA ASN A 157 24.45 6.27 19.84
C ASN A 157 24.34 5.09 18.86
N GLU A 158 24.87 3.93 19.25
CA GLU A 158 24.67 2.67 18.52
C GLU A 158 23.21 2.20 18.63
N GLY A 159 22.71 1.50 17.61
CA GLY A 159 21.35 0.93 17.62
C GLY A 159 20.19 1.94 17.46
N LEU A 160 20.46 3.13 16.91
CA LEU A 160 19.42 4.12 16.56
C LEU A 160 18.59 3.74 15.32
N TRP A 161 18.96 2.66 14.63
CA TRP A 161 18.29 2.15 13.44
C TRP A 161 17.50 0.87 13.76
N PRO A 162 16.25 0.71 13.30
CA PRO A 162 15.46 1.64 12.48
C PRO A 162 14.94 2.86 13.28
N PRO A 163 14.84 4.05 12.65
CA PRO A 163 14.36 5.24 13.34
C PRO A 163 12.87 5.10 13.72
N PRO A 164 12.46 5.64 14.88
CA PRO A 164 11.08 5.56 15.34
C PRO A 164 10.14 6.43 14.51
N ASP A 165 9.07 5.82 13.97
CA ASP A 165 8.07 6.53 13.16
C ASP A 165 7.18 7.46 14.03
N PRO A 166 7.18 8.79 13.79
CA PRO A 166 6.42 9.73 14.61
C PRO A 166 4.90 9.53 14.52
N GLU A 167 4.40 9.19 13.33
CA GLU A 167 2.98 8.90 13.12
C GLU A 167 2.55 7.61 13.82
N LYS A 168 3.44 6.62 13.90
CA LYS A 168 3.18 5.37 14.63
C LYS A 168 3.07 5.65 16.13
N ILE A 169 4.02 6.41 16.69
CA ILE A 169 3.97 6.84 18.10
C ILE A 169 2.71 7.66 18.38
N ARG A 170 2.32 8.57 17.48
CA ARG A 170 1.07 9.35 17.63
C ARG A 170 -0.18 8.48 17.61
N ARG A 171 -0.21 7.43 16.78
CA ARG A 171 -1.32 6.46 16.75
C ARG A 171 -1.36 5.61 18.01
N GLU A 172 -0.21 5.19 18.52
CA GLU A 172 -0.09 4.44 19.78
C GLU A 172 -0.52 5.29 20.98
N ASN A 173 -0.15 6.57 20.99
CA ASN A 173 -0.60 7.52 22.00
C ASN A 173 -2.07 7.92 21.85
N ARG A 174 -2.65 7.77 20.66
CA ARG A 174 -4.07 8.02 20.45
C ARG A 174 -4.83 6.82 20.99
N GLU A 175 -5.13 6.89 22.28
CA GLU A 175 -6.05 5.95 22.93
C GLU A 175 -7.32 5.81 22.07
N TRP A 176 -7.59 4.60 21.61
CA TRP A 176 -8.80 4.29 20.86
C TRP A 176 -10.01 4.73 21.69
N PRO A 177 -10.98 5.49 21.16
CA PRO A 177 -12.09 6.03 21.96
C PRO A 177 -12.88 4.96 22.72
N ALA A 178 -12.94 3.73 22.21
CA ALA A 178 -13.57 2.63 22.93
C ALA A 178 -12.75 2.09 24.12
N GLY A 179 -11.43 2.33 24.15
CA GLY A 179 -10.56 2.01 25.28
C GLY A 179 -10.72 2.97 26.47
N ARG A 180 -11.31 4.15 26.26
CA ARG A 180 -11.73 5.08 27.33
C ARG A 180 -13.13 4.77 27.90
N ARG A 181 -13.82 3.76 27.38
CA ARG A 181 -15.12 3.37 27.92
C ARG A 181 -14.89 2.58 29.20
N ASP A 182 -15.30 3.16 30.33
CA ASP A 182 -15.37 2.46 31.60
C ASP A 182 -16.50 1.41 31.54
N LEU A 183 -16.20 0.27 30.91
CA LEU A 183 -17.13 -0.84 30.74
C LEU A 183 -17.67 -1.31 32.10
N GLU A 184 -16.85 -1.23 33.14
CA GLU A 184 -17.21 -1.58 34.52
C GLU A 184 -18.22 -0.59 35.12
N ALA A 185 -18.11 0.71 34.80
CA ALA A 185 -19.10 1.71 35.20
C ALA A 185 -20.41 1.56 34.41
N GLU A 186 -20.33 1.25 33.10
CA GLU A 186 -21.50 0.97 32.26
C GLU A 186 -22.25 -0.29 32.76
N LEU A 187 -21.55 -1.36 33.15
CA LEU A 187 -22.14 -2.58 33.73
C LEU A 187 -22.79 -2.34 35.10
N ARG A 188 -22.17 -1.53 35.96
CA ARG A 188 -22.75 -1.12 37.26
C ARG A 188 -24.09 -0.39 37.06
N ASN A 189 -24.15 0.52 36.09
CA ASN A 189 -25.36 1.28 35.78
C ASN A 189 -26.47 0.43 35.13
N ALA A 190 -26.11 -0.63 34.40
CA ALA A 190 -27.05 -1.56 33.79
C ALA A 190 -27.80 -2.43 34.83
N GLY A 191 -27.23 -2.65 36.02
CA GLY A 191 -27.87 -3.40 37.10
C GLY A 191 -28.89 -2.60 37.92
N THR A 192 -28.79 -1.28 37.94
CA THR A 192 -29.61 -0.38 38.78
C THR A 192 -30.74 0.33 38.05
N THR A 193 -30.72 0.35 36.72
CA THR A 193 -31.71 1.05 35.89
C THR A 193 -32.83 0.12 35.46
N SER A 194 -34.07 0.63 35.42
CA SER A 194 -35.20 -0.15 34.93
C SER A 194 -35.04 -0.42 33.42
N PRO A 195 -35.55 -1.57 32.90
CA PRO A 195 -35.40 -1.92 31.49
C PRO A 195 -36.08 -0.92 30.53
N GLU A 196 -37.06 -0.15 31.01
CA GLU A 196 -37.71 0.89 30.22
C GLU A 196 -36.86 2.15 30.10
N GLU A 197 -36.17 2.55 31.18
CA GLU A 197 -35.24 3.68 31.17
C GLU A 197 -34.01 3.38 30.31
N GLN A 198 -33.54 2.14 30.30
CA GLN A 198 -32.45 1.72 29.41
C GLN A 198 -32.83 1.87 27.93
N LYS A 199 -34.06 1.50 27.56
CA LYS A 199 -34.57 1.66 26.19
C LYS A 199 -34.68 3.13 25.79
N ARG A 200 -35.17 4.00 26.67
CA ARG A 200 -35.24 5.46 26.42
C ARG A 200 -33.85 6.07 26.28
N ALA A 201 -32.95 5.78 27.21
CA ALA A 201 -31.57 6.25 27.17
C ALA A 201 -30.79 5.72 25.94
N PHE A 202 -31.18 4.58 25.39
CA PHE A 202 -30.64 4.08 24.12
C PHE A 202 -31.22 4.82 22.92
N GLN A 203 -32.53 5.03 22.88
CA GLN A 203 -33.19 5.81 21.82
C GLN A 203 -32.69 7.25 21.76
N GLU A 204 -32.48 7.89 22.91
CA GLU A 204 -31.89 9.23 23.00
C GLU A 204 -30.45 9.28 22.49
N ARG A 205 -29.65 8.25 22.76
CA ARG A 205 -28.29 8.15 22.20
C ARG A 205 -28.34 7.97 20.68
N GLN A 206 -29.25 7.14 20.17
CA GLN A 206 -29.42 6.97 18.74
C GLN A 206 -29.89 8.24 18.05
N SER A 207 -30.82 9.00 18.65
CA SER A 207 -31.26 10.27 18.06
C SER A 207 -30.16 11.33 18.06
N GLN A 208 -29.34 11.39 19.12
CA GLN A 208 -28.17 12.27 19.17
C GLN A 208 -27.07 11.87 18.16
N ASP A 209 -26.82 10.57 17.97
CA ASP A 209 -25.88 10.07 16.96
C ASP A 209 -26.37 10.38 15.55
N LEU A 210 -27.67 10.25 15.31
CA LEU A 210 -28.30 10.60 14.04
C LEU A 210 -28.18 12.12 13.79
N GLN A 211 -28.41 12.95 14.81
CA GLN A 211 -28.19 14.40 14.72
C GLN A 211 -26.72 14.76 14.43
N ARG A 212 -25.76 14.12 15.11
CA ARG A 212 -24.32 14.31 14.82
C ARG A 212 -23.97 13.91 13.40
N ARG A 213 -24.51 12.80 12.92
CA ARG A 213 -24.31 12.33 11.55
C ARG A 213 -24.90 13.30 10.53
N ASN A 214 -26.10 13.80 10.79
CA ASN A 214 -26.76 14.79 9.94
C ASN A 214 -26.01 16.12 9.95
N HIS A 215 -25.44 16.55 11.09
CA HIS A 215 -24.61 17.74 11.16
C HIS A 215 -23.32 17.59 10.34
N LEU A 216 -22.61 16.47 10.46
CA LEU A 216 -21.42 16.18 9.64
C LEU A 216 -21.75 16.09 8.15
N LEU A 217 -22.91 15.53 7.79
CA LEU A 217 -23.39 15.51 6.40
C LEU A 217 -23.72 16.90 5.89
N ALA A 218 -24.35 17.74 6.70
CA ALA A 218 -24.65 19.13 6.35
C ALA A 218 -23.38 19.97 6.13
N GLU A 219 -22.34 19.77 6.96
CA GLU A 219 -21.03 20.43 6.75
C GLU A 219 -20.33 19.97 5.46
N LEU A 220 -20.57 18.73 5.00
CA LEU A 220 -20.03 18.22 3.74
C LEU A 220 -20.81 18.74 2.52
N GLU A 221 -22.14 18.88 2.64
CA GLU A 221 -23.01 19.42 1.60
C GLU A 221 -22.71 20.91 1.32
N GLU A 222 -22.32 21.68 2.35
CA GLU A 222 -21.97 23.11 2.22
C GLU A 222 -20.61 23.35 1.49
N VAL A 223 -19.82 22.31 1.22
CA VAL A 223 -18.49 22.41 0.56
C VAL A 223 -18.53 22.05 -0.93
N ASP A 224 -19.68 21.58 -1.46
CA ASP A 224 -19.83 21.18 -2.87
C ASP A 224 -20.21 22.34 -3.83
N ASP A 225 -20.14 23.59 -3.37
CA ASP A 225 -20.35 24.81 -4.18
C ASP A 225 -19.13 25.16 -5.08
N TYR A 226 -18.48 24.17 -5.69
CA TYR A 226 -17.51 24.39 -6.77
C TYR A 226 -18.20 24.27 -8.13
N ASP A 227 -18.64 25.43 -8.63
CA ASP A 227 -18.87 25.85 -10.02
C ASP A 227 -18.61 24.78 -11.11
N LEU A 228 -19.60 23.91 -11.34
CA LEU A 228 -19.64 22.98 -12.48
C LEU A 228 -20.04 23.76 -13.74
N LEU A 229 -19.01 24.22 -14.44
CA LEU A 229 -19.08 24.93 -15.71
C LEU A 229 -19.99 24.18 -16.71
N SER A 230 -21.00 24.89 -17.19
CA SER A 230 -21.89 24.55 -18.30
C SER A 230 -21.10 24.05 -19.52
N GLY A 231 -21.24 22.75 -19.81
CA GLY A 231 -20.76 22.10 -21.03
C GLY A 231 -21.92 21.37 -21.70
N ASP A 232 -22.55 22.06 -22.64
CA ASP A 232 -23.59 21.55 -23.54
C ASP A 232 -23.11 20.29 -24.30
N SER A 233 -23.77 19.16 -24.06
CA SER A 233 -23.77 18.00 -24.96
C SER A 233 -24.97 17.12 -24.69
N ASP A 234 -25.89 17.16 -25.65
CA ASP A 234 -27.05 16.30 -25.85
C ASP A 234 -26.86 14.83 -25.43
N CYS A 235 -27.67 14.37 -24.48
CA CYS A 235 -28.25 13.04 -24.53
C CYS A 235 -29.63 12.99 -23.82
N ASN A 236 -30.67 12.99 -24.65
CA ASN A 236 -32.04 12.71 -24.26
C ASN A 236 -32.20 11.22 -23.91
N GLY A 237 -32.55 10.92 -22.66
CA GLY A 237 -32.79 9.55 -22.18
C GLY A 237 -33.38 9.54 -20.77
N TYR A 238 -34.69 9.82 -20.67
CA TYR A 238 -35.51 9.68 -19.47
C TYR A 238 -35.41 8.29 -18.81
N GLY A 239 -35.16 8.23 -17.50
CA GLY A 239 -35.37 7.05 -16.65
C GLY A 239 -34.79 7.23 -15.23
N PRO A 240 -35.61 7.28 -14.15
CA PRO A 240 -35.12 7.29 -12.78
C PRO A 240 -34.66 5.87 -12.41
N TYR A 241 -33.69 5.73 -11.51
CA TYR A 241 -32.94 4.49 -11.18
C TYR A 241 -31.76 4.20 -12.10
N ARG A 242 -30.73 5.06 -12.01
CA ARG A 242 -29.36 4.61 -12.30
C ARG A 242 -28.86 3.90 -11.04
N GLU A 243 -28.92 2.58 -11.03
CA GLU A 243 -28.34 1.74 -9.99
C GLU A 243 -26.85 2.06 -9.87
N VAL A 244 -26.46 2.66 -8.74
CA VAL A 244 -25.07 3.03 -8.44
C VAL A 244 -24.40 1.79 -7.87
N TYR A 245 -23.99 0.89 -8.75
CA TYR A 245 -23.10 -0.22 -8.37
C TYR A 245 -21.75 0.36 -8.00
N TRP A 246 -21.20 -0.07 -6.87
CA TRP A 246 -19.84 0.29 -6.50
C TRP A 246 -18.87 -0.33 -7.52
N ARG A 247 -17.92 0.48 -8.01
CA ARG A 247 -16.90 0.02 -8.95
C ARG A 247 -15.51 0.43 -8.49
N ASN A 248 -14.57 -0.49 -8.66
CA ASN A 248 -13.14 -0.22 -8.48
C ASN A 248 -12.57 0.64 -9.62
N ALA A 249 -11.34 1.12 -9.45
CA ALA A 249 -10.60 1.85 -10.50
C ALA A 249 -10.41 1.03 -11.80
N ASP A 250 -10.56 -0.29 -11.71
CA ASP A 250 -10.48 -1.25 -12.83
C ASP A 250 -11.87 -1.62 -13.40
N ASP A 251 -12.92 -0.90 -13.02
CA ASP A 251 -14.31 -1.06 -13.47
C ASP A 251 -15.00 -2.39 -13.04
N GLU A 252 -14.37 -3.13 -12.14
CA GLU A 252 -14.94 -4.34 -11.53
C GLU A 252 -16.01 -4.02 -10.48
N THR A 253 -17.05 -4.85 -10.43
CA THR A 253 -18.20 -4.75 -9.51
C THR A 253 -18.08 -5.71 -8.33
N LEU A 254 -18.83 -5.49 -7.24
CA LEU A 254 -18.84 -6.40 -6.09
C LEU A 254 -19.35 -7.79 -6.49
N HIS A 255 -20.23 -7.86 -7.49
CA HIS A 255 -20.71 -9.10 -8.09
C HIS A 255 -19.57 -9.99 -8.65
N ASP A 256 -18.49 -9.39 -9.17
CA ASP A 256 -17.33 -10.13 -9.70
C ASP A 256 -16.51 -10.81 -8.59
N TYR A 257 -16.62 -10.30 -7.36
CA TYR A 257 -16.05 -10.88 -6.14
C TYR A 257 -16.99 -11.90 -5.48
N GLY A 258 -18.10 -12.25 -6.14
CA GLY A 258 -19.09 -13.21 -5.64
C GLY A 258 -20.02 -12.67 -4.56
N VAL A 259 -20.11 -11.34 -4.42
CA VAL A 259 -21.05 -10.68 -3.51
C VAL A 259 -22.34 -10.41 -4.27
N ASP A 260 -23.44 -11.04 -3.84
CA ASP A 260 -24.76 -10.89 -4.45
C ASP A 260 -25.41 -9.57 -3.98
N GLU A 261 -25.23 -8.51 -4.77
CA GLU A 261 -25.73 -7.16 -4.47
C GLU A 261 -27.27 -7.08 -4.55
N ASP A 262 -27.92 -8.01 -5.25
CA ASP A 262 -29.38 -8.04 -5.43
C ASP A 262 -30.10 -8.49 -4.14
N ALA A 263 -29.43 -9.25 -3.28
CA ALA A 263 -29.96 -9.69 -1.99
C ALA A 263 -30.12 -8.51 -1.01
N GLU A 264 -29.20 -7.54 -1.01
CA GLU A 264 -29.29 -6.33 -0.18
C GLU A 264 -30.34 -5.35 -0.72
N PHE A 265 -30.51 -5.25 -2.04
CA PHE A 265 -31.51 -4.34 -2.63
C PHE A 265 -32.95 -4.84 -2.42
N CYS A 266 -33.20 -6.15 -2.51
CA CYS A 266 -34.49 -6.74 -2.15
C CYS A 266 -34.83 -6.58 -0.67
N ALA A 267 -33.83 -6.66 0.22
CA ALA A 267 -34.03 -6.39 1.64
C ALA A 267 -34.35 -4.91 1.91
N ALA A 268 -33.65 -3.98 1.23
CA ALA A 268 -33.91 -2.55 1.36
C ALA A 268 -35.29 -2.15 0.82
N GLN A 269 -35.75 -2.76 -0.27
CA GLN A 269 -37.09 -2.48 -0.81
C GLN A 269 -38.20 -3.08 0.07
N ALA A 270 -37.97 -4.23 0.71
CA ALA A 270 -38.90 -4.81 1.69
C ALA A 270 -39.01 -3.96 2.97
N THR A 271 -37.96 -3.24 3.38
CA THR A 271 -38.00 -2.38 4.59
C THR A 271 -38.85 -1.11 4.44
N LYS A 272 -39.28 -0.73 3.23
CA LYS A 272 -40.19 0.42 3.06
C LYS A 272 -41.67 0.08 3.19
N GLU A 273 -42.05 -1.19 3.15
CA GLU A 273 -43.46 -1.62 3.29
C GLU A 273 -43.76 -2.50 4.52
N GLY A 274 -42.76 -2.87 5.33
CA GLY A 274 -42.97 -3.68 6.53
C GLY A 274 -42.11 -3.24 7.71
N ASP A 275 -42.66 -2.36 8.55
CA ASP A 275 -42.19 -2.11 9.92
C ASP A 275 -42.45 -3.35 10.81
N ASP A 276 -41.87 -4.50 10.44
CA ASP A 276 -41.90 -5.70 11.29
C ASP A 276 -40.79 -5.54 12.33
N SER A 277 -41.16 -5.04 13.51
CA SER A 277 -40.26 -4.87 14.65
C SER A 277 -39.42 -6.13 14.90
N LEU A 278 -38.15 -5.96 15.29
CA LEU A 278 -37.18 -7.04 15.52
C LEU A 278 -37.69 -8.16 16.47
N ALA A 279 -38.66 -7.82 17.33
CA ALA A 279 -39.38 -8.76 18.18
C ALA A 279 -40.19 -9.81 17.38
N GLU A 280 -40.75 -9.43 16.24
CA GLU A 280 -41.52 -10.31 15.36
C GLU A 280 -40.62 -11.28 14.57
N LEU A 281 -39.47 -10.81 14.10
CA LEU A 281 -38.45 -11.66 13.48
C LEU A 281 -37.89 -12.71 14.45
N LEU A 282 -37.66 -12.34 15.71
CA LEU A 282 -37.26 -13.29 16.76
C LEU A 282 -38.36 -14.31 17.07
N ARG A 283 -39.63 -13.90 17.02
CA ARG A 283 -40.78 -14.78 17.22
C ARG A 283 -40.92 -15.78 16.08
N ARG A 284 -40.78 -15.35 14.82
CA ARG A 284 -40.79 -16.23 13.64
C ARG A 284 -39.62 -17.22 13.68
N ARG A 285 -38.41 -16.79 14.05
CA ARG A 285 -37.25 -17.67 14.21
C ARG A 285 -37.46 -18.74 15.29
N ASN A 286 -38.08 -18.39 16.41
CA ASN A 286 -38.34 -19.35 17.48
C ASN A 286 -39.43 -20.35 17.07
N ASN A 287 -40.47 -19.91 16.37
CA ASN A 287 -41.52 -20.80 15.85
C ASN A 287 -40.99 -21.79 14.80
N LEU A 288 -40.13 -21.34 13.88
CA LEU A 288 -39.47 -22.20 12.90
C LEU A 288 -38.55 -23.24 13.57
N ARG A 289 -37.90 -22.87 14.69
CA ARG A 289 -37.08 -23.81 15.47
C ARG A 289 -37.88 -24.88 16.19
N THR A 290 -39.09 -24.57 16.63
CA THR A 290 -39.98 -25.55 17.26
C THR A 290 -40.63 -26.49 16.25
N GLU A 291 -40.91 -26.02 15.03
CA GLU A 291 -41.48 -26.86 13.96
C GLU A 291 -40.48 -27.88 13.37
N CYS A 292 -39.17 -27.68 13.52
CA CYS A 292 -38.16 -28.69 13.15
C CYS A 292 -37.82 -29.68 14.27
N ALA A 293 -38.47 -29.58 15.44
CA ALA A 293 -38.22 -30.44 16.60
C ALA A 293 -39.34 -31.47 16.87
N ASP A 294 -40.40 -31.46 16.07
CA ASP A 294 -41.41 -32.53 15.94
C ASP A 294 -41.24 -33.27 14.60
#